data_AF-A0A2G6N0A8-F1
#
_entry.id   AF-A0A2G6N0A8-F1
#
_cell.length_a   1.000
_cell.length_b   1.000
_cell.length_c   1.000
_cell.angle_alpha   90.00
_cell.angle_beta   90.00
_cell.angle_gamma   90.00
#
_symmetry.space_group_name_H-M   'P 1'
#
loop_
_entity.id
_entity.type
_entity.pdbx_description
1 polymer ?
#
loop_
_entity_poly.entity_id
_entity_poly.type
_entity_poly.pdbx_seq_one_letter_code
_entity_poly.pdbx_strand_id
1 'polypeptide(L)'
;GLAAKPQDWQWSSVHHHLRGTVDPLVKEDCLPRMAGIPWSEFLSVDTDHKDQALFQKHERTGRPCGDSLFVDQLENLLGRKLKPQKPGPKVKN
;
A
#
# COMPACT_ATOMS: atom_id res chain seq x y z
N GLY A 1 -14.55 6.58 8.44
CA GLY A 1 -13.98 5.49 7.62
C GLY A 1 -15.11 4.75 6.92
N LEU A 2 -14.77 3.82 6.03
CA LEU A 2 -15.73 2.99 5.28
C LEU A 2 -16.37 1.88 6.14
N ALA A 3 -15.72 1.48 7.24
CA ALA A 3 -16.21 0.53 8.24
C ALA A 3 -15.69 0.93 9.63
N ALA A 4 -16.31 0.38 10.68
CA ALA A 4 -15.89 0.61 12.07
C ALA A 4 -14.63 -0.18 12.43
N LYS A 5 -14.55 -1.46 12.01
CA LYS A 5 -13.34 -2.29 12.13
C LYS A 5 -12.94 -2.85 10.76
N PRO A 6 -11.64 -3.16 10.54
CA PRO A 6 -11.19 -3.74 9.27
C PRO A 6 -11.94 -5.01 8.87
N GLN A 7 -12.28 -5.88 9.83
CA GLN A 7 -13.04 -7.11 9.59
C GLN A 7 -14.51 -6.91 9.22
N ASP A 8 -15.07 -5.71 9.40
CA ASP A 8 -16.47 -5.45 9.08
C ASP A 8 -16.64 -5.07 7.59
N TRP A 9 -15.54 -4.88 6.86
CA TRP A 9 -15.58 -4.51 5.45
C TRP A 9 -15.78 -5.72 4.55
N GLN A 10 -16.98 -5.83 3.96
CA GLN A 10 -17.40 -6.98 3.16
C GLN A 10 -16.52 -7.22 1.93
N TRP A 11 -15.99 -6.17 1.31
CA TRP A 11 -15.16 -6.25 0.11
C TRP A 11 -13.66 -6.32 0.42
N SER A 12 -13.30 -7.06 1.47
CA SER A 12 -11.92 -7.29 1.89
C SER A 12 -11.61 -8.78 1.99
N SER A 13 -10.38 -9.15 1.59
CA SER A 13 -9.80 -10.48 1.82
C SER A 13 -9.49 -10.76 3.30
N VAL A 14 -9.72 -9.78 4.19
CA VAL A 14 -9.51 -9.91 5.65
C VAL A 14 -10.18 -11.16 6.24
N HIS A 15 -11.34 -11.56 5.71
CA HIS A 15 -12.08 -12.74 6.17
C HIS A 15 -11.32 -14.04 5.94
N HIS A 16 -10.61 -14.16 4.82
CA HIS A 16 -9.77 -15.31 4.51
C HIS A 16 -8.69 -15.48 5.59
N HIS A 17 -7.96 -14.40 5.88
CA HIS A 17 -6.86 -14.42 6.83
C HIS A 17 -7.29 -14.50 8.31
N LEU A 18 -8.51 -14.09 8.66
CA LEU A 18 -9.02 -14.17 10.03
C LEU A 18 -9.71 -15.49 10.37
N ARG A 19 -10.49 -16.04 9.42
CA ARG A 19 -11.33 -17.23 9.67
C ARG A 19 -10.73 -18.52 9.10
N GLY A 20 -9.64 -18.43 8.34
CA GLY A 20 -9.08 -19.56 7.60
C GLY A 20 -10.02 -20.09 6.51
N THR A 21 -11.05 -19.32 6.15
CA THR A 21 -12.02 -19.71 5.13
C THR A 21 -11.34 -19.60 3.77
N VAL A 22 -11.23 -20.71 3.04
CA VAL A 22 -10.65 -20.70 1.69
C VAL A 22 -11.46 -19.76 0.80
N ASP A 23 -10.82 -18.68 0.34
CA ASP A 23 -11.36 -17.76 -0.65
C ASP A 23 -10.83 -18.22 -2.01
N PRO A 24 -11.68 -18.48 -3.01
CA PRO A 24 -11.23 -18.96 -4.32
C PRO A 24 -10.28 -17.98 -5.03
N LEU A 25 -10.26 -16.70 -4.63
CA LEU A 25 -9.36 -15.68 -5.17
C LEU A 25 -8.04 -15.58 -4.40
N VAL A 26 -8.00 -16.02 -3.14
CA VAL A 26 -6.79 -15.94 -2.30
C VAL A 26 -6.10 -17.30 -2.27
N LYS A 27 -4.98 -17.38 -2.99
CA LYS A 27 -4.25 -18.64 -3.17
C LYS A 27 -3.22 -18.94 -2.07
N GLU A 28 -2.78 -17.92 -1.33
CA GLU A 28 -1.65 -18.05 -0.41
C GLU A 28 -1.81 -17.19 0.85
N ASP A 29 -1.44 -17.77 2.00
CA ASP A 29 -1.34 -17.09 3.30
C ASP A 29 0.00 -16.36 3.48
N CYS A 30 0.46 -15.66 2.44
CA CYS A 30 1.72 -14.91 2.50
C CYS A 30 1.61 -13.71 3.46
N LEU A 31 0.46 -13.04 3.51
CA LEU A 31 0.29 -11.83 4.32
C LEU A 31 0.37 -12.06 5.84
N PRO A 32 -0.35 -13.04 6.44
CA PRO A 32 -0.18 -13.36 7.86
C PRO A 32 1.25 -13.79 8.19
N ARG A 33 1.89 -14.53 7.28
CA ARG A 33 3.29 -14.95 7.44
C ARG A 33 4.25 -13.76 7.44
N MET A 34 4.04 -12.79 6.56
CA MET A 34 4.85 -11.57 6.48
C MET A 34 4.67 -10.68 7.71
N ALA A 35 3.46 -10.62 8.28
CA ALA A 35 3.21 -9.84 9.49
C ALA A 35 3.98 -10.38 10.71
N GLY A 36 4.25 -11.69 10.77
CA GLY A 36 5.00 -12.32 11.86
C GLY A 36 4.28 -12.37 13.21
N ILE A 37 3.05 -11.84 13.27
CA ILE A 37 2.15 -11.83 14.43
C ILE A 37 0.75 -12.27 13.98
N PRO A 38 -0.15 -12.66 14.91
CA PRO A 38 -1.53 -12.97 14.56
C PRO A 38 -2.16 -11.85 13.72
N TRP A 39 -2.83 -12.21 12.63
CA TRP A 39 -3.36 -11.23 11.68
C TRP A 39 -4.35 -10.23 12.32
N SER A 40 -5.17 -10.69 13.27
CA SER A 40 -6.05 -9.83 14.05
C SER A 40 -5.32 -8.79 14.90
N GLU A 41 -4.15 -9.15 15.42
CA GLU A 41 -3.30 -8.25 16.21
C GLU A 41 -2.66 -7.21 15.30
N PHE A 42 -2.13 -7.63 14.15
CA PHE A 42 -1.60 -6.73 13.13
C PHE A 42 -2.60 -5.64 12.72
N LEU A 43 -3.86 -6.02 12.48
CA LEU A 43 -4.92 -5.08 12.09
C LEU A 43 -5.35 -4.12 13.22
N SER A 44 -5.00 -4.42 14.46
CA SER A 44 -5.29 -3.56 15.61
C SER A 44 -4.21 -2.51 15.85
N VAL A 45 -3.06 -2.62 15.19
CA VAL A 45 -1.96 -1.67 15.29
C VAL A 45 -2.29 -0.42 14.49
N ASP A 46 -2.31 0.72 15.17
CA ASP A 46 -2.42 2.02 14.51
C ASP A 46 -1.15 2.34 13.71
N THR A 47 -1.34 2.91 12.53
CA THR A 47 -0.23 3.39 11.69
C THR A 47 0.24 4.77 12.18
N ASP A 48 1.55 5.01 12.20
CA ASP A 48 2.10 6.34 12.49
C ASP A 48 1.55 7.37 11.48
N HIS A 49 1.19 8.55 11.97
CA HIS A 49 0.75 9.66 11.14
C HIS A 49 1.78 10.03 10.06
N LYS A 50 3.08 9.85 10.33
CA LYS A 50 4.14 10.08 9.33
C LYS A 50 4.00 9.12 8.15
N ASP A 51 3.79 7.85 8.42
CA ASP A 51 3.63 6.82 7.39
C ASP A 51 2.32 7.03 6.62
N GLN A 52 1.23 7.35 7.32
CA GLN A 52 -0.04 7.69 6.68
C GLN A 52 0.10 8.87 5.71
N ALA A 53 0.76 9.96 6.14
CA ALA A 53 1.00 11.12 5.29
C ALA A 53 1.90 10.79 4.09
N LEU A 54 2.87 9.90 4.27
CA LEU A 54 3.72 9.40 3.19
C LEU A 54 2.89 8.63 2.15
N PHE A 55 2.08 7.65 2.56
CA PHE A 55 1.22 6.90 1.65
C PHE A 55 0.25 7.80 0.89
N GLN A 56 -0.46 8.70 1.58
CA GLN A 56 -1.40 9.64 0.95
C GLN A 56 -0.74 10.55 -0.09
N LYS A 57 0.49 11.01 0.18
CA LYS A 57 1.27 11.80 -0.79
C LYS A 57 1.56 10.99 -2.06
N HIS A 58 1.95 9.73 -1.91
CA HIS A 58 2.29 8.86 -3.03
C HIS A 58 1.05 8.42 -3.81
N GLU A 59 -0.09 8.18 -3.16
CA GLU A 59 -1.40 7.99 -3.82
C GLU A 59 -1.79 9.21 -4.65
N ARG A 60 -1.75 10.42 -4.08
CA ARG A 60 -2.14 11.66 -4.76
C ARG A 60 -1.27 11.98 -5.97
N THR A 61 0.02 11.65 -5.89
CA THR A 61 0.98 11.95 -6.98
C THR A 61 1.10 10.81 -7.99
N GLY A 62 0.60 9.61 -7.66
CA GLY A 62 0.79 8.39 -8.46
C GLY A 62 2.25 7.92 -8.55
N ARG A 63 3.14 8.42 -7.68
CA ARG A 63 4.57 8.11 -7.72
C ARG A 63 4.89 6.97 -6.75
N PRO A 64 5.81 6.04 -7.09
CA PRO A 64 6.16 4.95 -6.20
C PRO A 64 6.63 5.42 -4.82
N CYS A 65 6.12 4.79 -3.77
CA CYS A 65 6.56 4.98 -2.39
C CYS A 65 7.74 4.04 -2.12
N GLY A 66 8.96 4.56 -2.13
CA GLY A 66 10.18 3.80 -1.89
C GLY A 66 11.41 4.70 -1.93
N ASP A 67 12.56 4.14 -1.57
CA ASP A 67 13.82 4.87 -1.61
C ASP A 67 14.28 5.15 -3.06
N SER A 68 15.35 5.93 -3.21
CA SER A 68 15.86 6.28 -4.53
C SER A 68 16.34 5.08 -5.34
N LEU A 69 16.93 4.07 -4.68
CA LEU A 69 17.49 2.88 -5.33
C LEU A 69 16.37 1.99 -5.88
N PHE A 70 15.32 1.80 -5.09
CA PHE A 70 14.10 1.11 -5.49
C PHE A 70 13.45 1.78 -6.70
N VAL A 71 13.33 3.11 -6.69
CA VAL A 71 12.77 3.84 -7.83
C VAL A 71 13.68 3.72 -9.05
N ASP A 72 15.01 3.77 -8.91
CA ASP A 72 15.94 3.56 -10.02
C ASP A 72 15.82 2.17 -10.64
N GLN A 73 15.68 1.13 -9.81
CA GLN A 73 15.42 -0.23 -10.28
C GLN A 73 14.11 -0.32 -11.06
N LEU A 74 13.04 0.32 -10.58
CA LEU A 74 11.77 0.37 -11.29
C LEU A 74 11.86 1.13 -12.62
N GLU A 75 12.58 2.26 -12.67
CA GLU A 75 12.79 2.99 -13.93
C GLU A 75 13.54 2.13 -14.95
N ASN A 76 14.56 1.40 -14.51
CA ASN A 76 15.34 0.49 -15.36
C ASN A 76 14.50 -0.68 -15.88
N LEU A 77 13.69 -1.30 -15.01
CA LEU A 77 12.83 -2.43 -15.38
C LEU A 77 11.73 -2.03 -16.37
N LEU A 78 11.12 -0.86 -16.16
CA LEU A 78 9.97 -0.41 -16.95
C LEU A 78 10.36 0.42 -18.18
N GLY A 79 11.61 0.89 -18.26
CA GLY A 79 12.07 1.82 -19.30
C GLY A 79 11.35 3.17 -19.27
N ARG A 80 10.86 3.59 -18.08
CA ARG A 80 10.05 4.81 -17.89
C ARG A 80 10.62 5.67 -16.77
N LYS A 81 10.45 6.99 -16.88
CA LYS A 81 10.81 7.93 -15.82
C LYS A 81 9.68 8.07 -14.80
N LEU A 82 9.95 7.65 -13.57
CA LEU A 82 9.04 7.68 -12.42
C LEU A 82 9.40 8.78 -11.43
N LYS A 83 10.67 9.21 -11.41
CA LYS A 83 11.13 10.32 -10.56
C LYS A 83 10.52 11.65 -11.00
N PRO A 84 10.27 12.57 -10.04
CA PRO A 84 9.82 13.91 -10.37
C PRO A 84 10.81 14.58 -11.31
N GLN A 85 10.30 15.06 -12.44
CA GLN A 85 11.07 15.83 -13.41
C GLN A 85 10.93 17.32 -13.12
N LYS A 86 11.76 18.12 -13.78
CA LYS A 86 11.67 19.59 -13.69
C LYS A 86 10.22 20.00 -13.98
N PRO A 87 9.60 20.80 -13.09
CA PRO A 87 8.29 21.38 -13.37
C PRO A 87 8.28 22.08 -14.72
N GLY A 88 7.12 22.10 -15.37
CA GLY A 88 6.96 22.87 -16.60
C GLY A 88 7.24 24.35 -16.38
N PRO A 89 7.50 25.11 -17.46
CA PRO A 89 7.69 26.56 -17.38
C PRO A 89 6.50 27.23 -16.65
N LYS A 90 6.80 28.23 -15.82
CA LYS A 90 5.75 29.02 -15.17
C LYS A 90 4.92 29.71 -16.26
N VAL A 91 3.60 29.51 -16.23
CA VAL A 91 2.68 30.20 -17.13
C VAL A 91 2.81 31.70 -16.87
N LYS A 92 3.08 32.49 -17.91
CA LYS A 92 3.04 33.95 -17.82
C LYS A 92 1.56 34.35 -17.83
N ASN A 93 1.07 34.80 -16.68
CA ASN A 93 -0.18 35.57 -16.60
C ASN A 93 0.13 37.03 -16.90
#